data_AF-A0A968VXN8-F1
#
_entry.id   AF-A0A968VXN8-F1
#
_cell.length_a   1.000
_cell.length_b   1.000
_cell.length_c   1.000
_cell.angle_alpha   90.00
_cell.angle_beta   90.00
_cell.angle_gamma   90.00
#
_symmetry.space_group_name_H-M   'P 1'
#
loop_
_entity.id
_entity.type
_entity.pdbx_description
1 polymer ?
#
loop_
_entity_poly.entity_id
_entity_poly.type
_entity_poly.pdbx_seq_one_letter_code
_entity_poly.pdbx_strand_id
1 'polypeptide(L)'
;MRNPKENPLDTNQNVRGTSNFTVYSNLEIRNIDIVRLDPFGPTIYQPYKKPGNFSQKTGNWLHFKTSFNLLEKYLLFAPGEMIDPLTMADTERLLRDLGFIEDADIMVTQIAGSNLADVEITVKDRWAYGLGGEISEVNKGKLDLINQNIFGLGHENNNTFIVNGDYYPNLGYDGTYVIKNVGGKFFDAMLRYRDEFGTYTYEADFSRQFFTSSTKYAGGIGFERTVTRKTFRLQDTVIANEPLDYQYHNFWIGRAIPIKGRNLLARQRQNIVLTTRYYQKTYFERPPGVTAEQLYAYYIGTFYWAALGILSSCLEKAT
;
A
#
# COMPACT_ATOMS: atom_id res chain seq x y z
N MET A 1 -19.77 -9.02 44.09
CA MET A 1 -20.81 -8.54 43.14
C MET A 1 -20.10 -8.06 41.88
N ARG A 2 -20.68 -8.37 40.71
CA ARG A 2 -20.24 -8.18 39.30
C ARG A 2 -19.36 -6.92 39.08
N ASN A 3 -18.37 -6.92 38.18
CA ASN A 3 -18.56 -7.11 36.74
C ASN A 3 -17.21 -7.19 35.95
N PRO A 4 -16.96 -8.17 35.08
CA PRO A 4 -16.08 -8.01 33.93
C PRO A 4 -16.95 -7.75 32.69
N LYS A 5 -16.77 -6.62 32.02
CA LYS A 5 -17.29 -6.39 30.66
C LYS A 5 -16.10 -6.35 29.71
N GLU A 6 -15.70 -7.52 29.24
CA GLU A 6 -15.06 -7.64 27.93
C GLU A 6 -16.15 -7.51 26.86
N ASN A 7 -15.87 -6.72 25.84
CA ASN A 7 -16.82 -6.26 24.83
C ASN A 7 -17.01 -7.33 23.73
N PRO A 8 -18.24 -7.85 23.44
CA PRO A 8 -18.46 -8.90 22.44
C PRO A 8 -18.52 -8.43 20.97
N LEU A 9 -18.10 -7.20 20.66
CA LEU A 9 -18.42 -6.59 19.35
C LEU A 9 -17.46 -6.95 18.21
N ASP A 10 -16.30 -7.56 18.47
CA ASP A 10 -15.34 -7.89 17.42
C ASP A 10 -15.65 -9.22 16.69
N THR A 11 -16.39 -10.14 17.32
CA THR A 11 -16.68 -11.46 16.73
C THR A 11 -17.77 -11.40 15.64
N ASN A 12 -18.70 -10.46 15.73
CA ASN A 12 -19.87 -10.39 14.84
C ASN A 12 -19.59 -9.75 13.48
N GLN A 13 -18.56 -8.92 13.36
CA GLN A 13 -18.14 -8.32 12.08
C GLN A 13 -17.34 -9.33 11.25
N ASN A 14 -16.46 -10.09 11.91
CA ASN A 14 -15.60 -11.10 11.29
C ASN A 14 -16.34 -12.27 10.62
N VAL A 15 -17.57 -12.58 11.06
CA VAL A 15 -18.40 -13.64 10.45
C VAL A 15 -19.06 -13.17 9.14
N ARG A 16 -19.28 -11.86 8.96
CA ARG A 16 -20.11 -11.33 7.86
C ARG A 16 -19.44 -11.37 6.48
N GLY A 17 -18.10 -11.31 6.42
CA GLY A 17 -17.37 -11.34 5.15
C GLY A 17 -17.22 -12.76 4.58
N THR A 18 -16.91 -13.75 5.43
CA THR A 18 -16.76 -15.15 4.99
C THR A 18 -18.08 -15.90 4.88
N SER A 19 -19.13 -15.48 5.60
CA SER A 19 -20.42 -16.19 5.62
C SER A 19 -21.03 -16.37 4.23
N ASN A 20 -20.78 -15.44 3.32
CA ASN A 20 -21.32 -15.48 1.97
C ASN A 20 -20.72 -16.62 1.14
N PHE A 21 -19.51 -17.06 1.47
CA PHE A 21 -18.80 -18.10 0.72
C PHE A 21 -18.90 -19.49 1.37
N THR A 22 -19.25 -19.59 2.65
CA THR A 22 -19.33 -20.86 3.40
C THR A 22 -20.30 -21.87 2.77
N VAL A 23 -21.37 -21.40 2.14
CA VAL A 23 -22.37 -22.27 1.48
C VAL A 23 -21.76 -23.01 0.28
N TYR A 24 -20.70 -22.45 -0.32
CA TYR A 24 -20.07 -22.98 -1.53
C TYR A 24 -18.79 -23.77 -1.26
N SER A 25 -18.39 -24.00 0.00
CA SER A 25 -17.08 -24.59 0.33
C SER A 25 -16.83 -26.01 -0.18
N ASN A 26 -17.89 -26.72 -0.58
CA ASN A 26 -17.80 -28.06 -1.16
C ASN A 26 -17.84 -28.06 -2.70
N LEU A 27 -17.74 -26.88 -3.32
CA LEU A 27 -17.72 -26.74 -4.77
C LEU A 27 -16.30 -26.48 -5.27
N GLU A 28 -16.02 -26.95 -6.47
CA GLU A 28 -14.79 -26.71 -7.22
C GLU A 28 -15.00 -25.54 -8.20
N ILE A 29 -14.01 -24.66 -8.28
CA ILE A 29 -14.03 -23.49 -9.16
C ILE A 29 -13.83 -23.96 -10.60
N ARG A 30 -14.84 -23.80 -11.45
CA ARG A 30 -14.75 -24.14 -12.87
C ARG A 30 -14.09 -23.04 -13.68
N ASN A 31 -14.66 -21.83 -13.61
CA ASN A 31 -14.24 -20.65 -14.36
C ASN A 31 -14.20 -19.43 -13.45
N ILE A 32 -13.33 -18.48 -13.80
CA ILE A 32 -13.24 -17.16 -13.16
C ILE A 32 -13.41 -16.11 -14.27
N ASP A 33 -14.44 -15.29 -14.15
CA ASP A 33 -14.72 -14.19 -15.06
C ASP A 33 -14.52 -12.85 -14.33
N ILE A 34 -13.77 -11.93 -14.94
CA ILE A 34 -13.49 -10.61 -14.36
C ILE A 34 -14.25 -9.53 -15.15
N VAL A 35 -15.09 -8.75 -14.47
CA VAL A 35 -15.84 -7.63 -15.02
C VAL A 35 -15.25 -6.32 -14.52
N ARG A 36 -14.81 -5.45 -15.44
CA ARG A 36 -14.17 -4.16 -15.12
C ARG A 36 -15.10 -2.99 -15.44
N LEU A 37 -15.57 -2.30 -14.39
CA LEU A 37 -16.43 -1.14 -14.48
C LEU A 37 -15.62 0.16 -14.52
N ASP A 38 -16.10 1.12 -15.30
CA ASP A 38 -15.53 2.46 -15.41
C ASP A 38 -15.74 3.27 -14.11
N PRO A 39 -14.86 4.27 -13.83
CA PRO A 39 -14.96 5.06 -12.61
C PRO A 39 -16.24 5.90 -12.52
N PHE A 40 -16.77 6.39 -13.65
CA PHE A 40 -17.96 7.24 -13.66
C PHE A 40 -19.16 6.56 -14.31
N GLY A 41 -20.26 6.43 -13.57
CA GLY A 41 -21.55 5.92 -14.08
C GLY A 41 -21.99 4.61 -13.42
N PRO A 42 -21.33 3.48 -13.70
CA PRO A 42 -21.70 2.17 -13.16
C PRO A 42 -21.34 2.04 -11.67
N THR A 43 -22.00 1.10 -11.01
CA THR A 43 -21.66 0.64 -9.65
C THR A 43 -21.69 -0.88 -9.63
N ILE A 44 -21.12 -1.51 -8.59
CA ILE A 44 -21.20 -2.97 -8.44
C ILE A 44 -22.65 -3.49 -8.41
N TYR A 45 -23.59 -2.67 -7.91
CA TYR A 45 -25.03 -3.01 -7.87
C TYR A 45 -25.78 -2.66 -9.17
N GLN A 46 -25.20 -1.81 -10.02
CA GLN A 46 -25.79 -1.37 -11.30
C GLN A 46 -24.72 -1.32 -12.39
N PRO A 47 -24.14 -2.48 -12.79
CA PRO A 47 -22.98 -2.53 -13.68
C PRO A 47 -23.28 -2.01 -15.10
N TYR A 48 -24.55 -2.06 -15.54
CA TYR A 48 -24.98 -1.61 -16.87
C TYR A 48 -25.35 -0.12 -16.94
N LYS A 49 -25.22 0.63 -15.85
CA LYS A 49 -25.56 2.05 -15.82
C LYS A 49 -24.54 2.88 -16.58
N LYS A 50 -25.01 3.66 -17.55
CA LYS A 50 -24.17 4.51 -18.41
C LYS A 50 -23.84 5.86 -17.72
N PRO A 51 -22.69 6.48 -18.03
CA PRO A 51 -22.38 7.84 -17.57
C PRO A 51 -23.42 8.85 -18.08
N GLY A 52 -23.89 9.71 -17.18
CA GLY A 52 -24.99 10.63 -17.45
C GLY A 52 -24.57 11.85 -18.28
N ASN A 53 -23.39 12.42 -17.98
CA ASN A 53 -23.00 13.75 -18.47
C ASN A 53 -21.72 13.70 -19.33
N PHE A 54 -21.48 14.77 -20.10
CA PHE A 54 -20.28 14.89 -20.97
C PHE A 54 -18.97 14.75 -20.19
N SER A 55 -18.83 15.40 -19.03
CA SER A 55 -17.63 15.31 -18.20
C SER A 55 -17.31 13.87 -17.75
N GLN A 56 -18.33 13.09 -17.37
CA GLN A 56 -18.17 11.68 -17.00
C GLN A 56 -17.75 10.82 -18.20
N LYS A 57 -18.34 11.07 -19.39
CA LYS A 57 -17.97 10.37 -20.62
C LYS A 57 -16.52 10.67 -21.03
N THR A 58 -16.11 11.94 -20.96
CA THR A 58 -14.73 12.36 -21.26
C THR A 58 -13.75 11.80 -20.22
N GLY A 59 -14.13 11.80 -18.94
CA GLY A 59 -13.36 11.15 -17.89
C GLY A 59 -13.13 9.66 -18.18
N ASN A 60 -14.19 8.90 -18.46
CA ASN A 60 -14.06 7.49 -18.82
C ASN A 60 -13.22 7.26 -20.10
N TRP A 61 -13.29 8.17 -21.08
CA TRP A 61 -12.46 8.09 -22.28
C TRP A 61 -10.96 8.31 -22.00
N LEU A 62 -10.61 9.19 -21.07
CA LEU A 62 -9.24 9.44 -20.61
C LEU A 62 -8.72 8.39 -19.62
N HIS A 63 -9.63 7.59 -19.04
CA HIS A 63 -9.31 6.58 -18.05
C HIS A 63 -8.72 5.33 -18.73
N PHE A 64 -7.56 4.88 -18.24
CA PHE A 64 -7.04 3.57 -18.59
C PHE A 64 -7.60 2.54 -17.63
N LYS A 65 -8.42 1.61 -18.14
CA LYS A 65 -8.95 0.51 -17.33
C LYS A 65 -7.83 -0.35 -16.76
N THR A 66 -7.97 -0.75 -15.50
CA THR A 66 -7.04 -1.67 -14.84
C THR A 66 -6.90 -2.96 -15.63
N SER A 67 -5.70 -3.41 -15.95
CA SER A 67 -5.47 -4.59 -16.79
C SER A 67 -5.93 -5.90 -16.14
N PHE A 68 -6.46 -6.84 -16.94
CA PHE A 68 -6.86 -8.17 -16.45
C PHE A 68 -5.69 -8.92 -15.80
N ASN A 69 -4.53 -8.94 -16.47
CA ASN A 69 -3.31 -9.56 -15.97
C ASN A 69 -2.85 -9.00 -14.61
N LEU A 70 -3.20 -7.76 -14.27
CA LEU A 70 -2.93 -7.21 -12.95
C LEU A 70 -3.92 -7.76 -11.92
N LEU A 71 -5.22 -7.71 -12.21
CA LEU A 71 -6.26 -8.21 -11.30
C LEU A 71 -6.08 -9.70 -11.00
N GLU A 72 -5.74 -10.50 -12.01
CA GLU A 72 -5.44 -11.94 -11.85
C GLU A 72 -4.30 -12.21 -10.86
N LYS A 73 -3.29 -11.33 -10.80
CA LYS A 73 -2.16 -11.47 -9.87
C LYS A 73 -2.53 -11.24 -8.40
N TYR A 74 -3.71 -10.68 -8.13
CA TYR A 74 -4.23 -10.52 -6.78
C TYR A 74 -5.17 -11.66 -6.35
N LEU A 75 -5.53 -12.55 -7.27
CA LEU A 75 -6.35 -13.72 -6.95
C LEU A 75 -5.53 -14.74 -6.15
N LEU A 76 -6.07 -15.17 -5.02
CA LEU A 76 -5.44 -16.16 -4.16
C LEU A 76 -5.92 -17.59 -4.43
N PHE A 77 -6.75 -17.77 -5.46
CA PHE A 77 -7.35 -19.03 -5.88
C PHE A 77 -7.31 -19.14 -7.40
N ALA A 78 -7.43 -20.36 -7.91
CA ALA A 78 -7.42 -20.67 -9.34
C ALA A 78 -8.54 -21.65 -9.74
N PRO A 79 -8.88 -21.74 -11.04
CA PRO A 79 -9.75 -22.80 -11.54
C PRO A 79 -9.20 -24.20 -11.19
N GLY A 80 -10.09 -25.11 -10.81
CA GLY A 80 -9.78 -26.47 -10.34
C GLY A 80 -9.57 -26.58 -8.83
N GLU A 81 -9.55 -25.47 -8.09
CA GLU A 81 -9.45 -25.48 -6.64
C GLU A 81 -10.82 -25.52 -5.96
N MET A 82 -10.89 -26.12 -4.76
CA MET A 82 -12.07 -26.06 -3.93
C MET A 82 -12.25 -24.64 -3.39
N ILE A 83 -13.50 -24.17 -3.34
CA ILE A 83 -13.81 -22.84 -2.79
C ILE A 83 -13.44 -22.81 -1.29
N ASP A 84 -12.45 -21.99 -0.95
CA ASP A 84 -12.12 -21.65 0.43
C ASP A 84 -12.69 -20.27 0.78
N PRO A 85 -13.68 -20.18 1.69
CA PRO A 85 -14.30 -18.91 2.09
C PRO A 85 -13.30 -17.86 2.57
N LEU A 86 -12.22 -18.29 3.22
CA LEU A 86 -11.19 -17.39 3.72
C LEU A 86 -10.42 -16.76 2.56
N THR A 87 -9.96 -17.59 1.63
CA THR A 87 -9.22 -17.16 0.44
C THR A 87 -10.07 -16.26 -0.46
N MET A 88 -11.36 -16.55 -0.63
CA MET A 88 -12.30 -15.69 -1.38
C MET A 88 -12.43 -14.31 -0.73
N ALA A 89 -12.69 -14.26 0.57
CA ALA A 89 -12.86 -13.00 1.29
C ALA A 89 -11.57 -12.19 1.38
N ASP A 90 -10.41 -12.85 1.56
CA ASP A 90 -9.11 -12.17 1.55
C ASP A 90 -8.79 -11.64 0.14
N THR A 91 -9.16 -12.35 -0.94
CA THR A 91 -9.01 -11.86 -2.32
C THR A 91 -9.87 -10.62 -2.57
N GLU A 92 -11.14 -10.64 -2.19
CA GLU A 92 -12.05 -9.48 -2.30
C GLU A 92 -11.48 -8.27 -1.56
N ARG A 93 -11.00 -8.46 -0.32
CA ARG A 93 -10.35 -7.39 0.46
C ARG A 93 -9.09 -6.88 -0.22
N LEU A 94 -8.22 -7.76 -0.72
CA LEU A 94 -6.98 -7.37 -1.40
C LEU A 94 -7.26 -6.50 -2.63
N LEU A 95 -8.30 -6.83 -3.40
CA LEU A 95 -8.74 -6.03 -4.53
C LEU A 95 -9.27 -4.65 -4.09
N ARG A 96 -10.05 -4.59 -3.00
CA ARG A 96 -10.55 -3.32 -2.44
C ARG A 96 -9.45 -2.44 -1.83
N ASP A 97 -8.37 -3.01 -1.31
CA ASP A 97 -7.23 -2.27 -0.75
C ASP A 97 -6.37 -1.58 -1.83
N LEU A 98 -6.59 -1.90 -3.11
CA LEU A 98 -5.89 -1.24 -4.22
C LEU A 98 -6.36 0.21 -4.32
N GLY A 99 -5.42 1.16 -4.23
CA GLY A 99 -5.74 2.59 -4.22
C GLY A 99 -6.48 3.10 -5.46
N PHE A 100 -6.36 2.37 -6.58
CA PHE A 100 -7.01 2.64 -7.86
C PHE A 100 -8.29 1.81 -8.11
N ILE A 101 -8.74 1.04 -7.12
CA ILE A 101 -10.03 0.35 -7.13
C ILE A 101 -10.95 1.06 -6.13
N GLU A 102 -12.17 1.39 -6.57
CA GLU A 102 -13.19 1.96 -5.71
C GLU A 102 -13.92 0.88 -4.93
N ASP A 103 -14.28 -0.21 -5.60
CA ASP A 103 -14.97 -1.35 -5.01
C ASP A 103 -14.70 -2.64 -5.80
N ALA A 104 -14.83 -3.78 -5.14
CA ALA A 104 -14.74 -5.10 -5.75
C ALA A 104 -15.75 -6.04 -5.08
N ASP A 105 -16.36 -6.93 -5.86
CA ASP A 105 -17.32 -7.93 -5.38
C ASP A 105 -17.01 -9.28 -6.04
N ILE A 106 -17.15 -10.36 -5.27
CA ILE A 106 -16.98 -11.73 -5.75
C ILE A 106 -18.30 -12.47 -5.59
N MET A 107 -18.88 -12.87 -6.72
CA MET A 107 -20.11 -13.64 -6.78
C MET A 107 -19.81 -15.08 -7.19
N VAL A 108 -20.36 -16.04 -6.45
CA VAL A 108 -20.23 -17.47 -6.73
C VAL A 108 -21.56 -18.01 -7.20
N THR A 109 -21.57 -18.67 -8.36
CA THR A 109 -22.76 -19.31 -8.91
C THR A 109 -22.52 -20.81 -9.07
N GLN A 110 -23.25 -21.62 -8.30
CA GLN A 110 -23.21 -23.07 -8.46
C GLN A 110 -23.86 -23.49 -9.78
N ILE A 111 -23.21 -24.41 -10.50
CA ILE A 111 -23.76 -25.01 -11.71
C ILE A 111 -24.75 -26.10 -11.30
N ALA A 112 -25.99 -25.93 -11.75
CA ALA A 112 -27.10 -26.81 -11.42
C ALA A 112 -26.75 -28.30 -11.65
N GLY A 113 -26.95 -29.12 -10.62
CA GLY A 113 -26.71 -30.58 -10.70
C GLY A 113 -25.24 -31.00 -10.64
N SER A 114 -24.31 -30.11 -10.31
CA SER A 114 -22.88 -30.43 -10.20
C SER A 114 -22.25 -29.86 -8.92
N ASN A 115 -21.05 -30.35 -8.59
CA ASN A 115 -20.19 -29.77 -7.56
C ASN A 115 -19.26 -28.68 -8.12
N LEU A 116 -19.60 -28.09 -9.25
CA LEU A 116 -18.83 -27.04 -9.90
C LEU A 116 -19.49 -25.68 -9.68
N ALA A 117 -18.69 -24.62 -9.59
CA ALA A 117 -19.16 -23.24 -9.50
C ALA A 117 -18.36 -22.32 -10.43
N ASP A 118 -19.04 -21.33 -10.99
CA ASP A 118 -18.40 -20.21 -11.68
C ASP A 118 -18.25 -19.04 -10.70
N VAL A 119 -17.13 -18.33 -10.81
CA VAL A 119 -16.81 -17.16 -9.98
C VAL A 119 -16.77 -15.93 -10.86
N GLU A 120 -17.61 -14.94 -10.57
CA GLU A 120 -17.56 -13.63 -11.20
C GLU A 120 -16.94 -12.62 -10.24
N ILE A 121 -15.93 -11.89 -10.70
CA ILE A 121 -15.24 -10.84 -9.96
C ILE A 121 -15.55 -9.52 -10.64
N THR A 122 -16.40 -8.71 -10.02
CA THR A 122 -16.74 -7.38 -10.51
C THR A 122 -15.87 -6.35 -9.80
N VAL A 123 -15.12 -5.57 -10.55
CA VAL A 123 -14.21 -4.53 -10.03
C VAL A 123 -14.60 -3.19 -10.61
N LYS A 124 -14.77 -2.17 -9.76
CA LYS A 124 -14.98 -0.79 -10.15
C LYS A 124 -13.69 -0.01 -10.00
N ASP A 125 -13.18 0.51 -11.11
CA ASP A 125 -11.99 1.36 -11.09
C ASP A 125 -12.28 2.68 -10.39
N ARG A 126 -11.27 3.22 -9.69
CA ARG A 126 -11.25 4.60 -9.19
C ARG A 126 -10.55 5.49 -10.22
N TRP A 127 -10.94 6.76 -10.28
CA TRP A 127 -10.21 7.77 -11.05
C TRP A 127 -8.76 7.89 -10.54
N ALA A 128 -7.80 7.59 -11.41
CA ALA A 128 -6.40 7.42 -11.01
C ALA A 128 -5.59 8.72 -10.94
N TYR A 129 -6.05 9.82 -11.55
CA TYR A 129 -5.32 11.08 -11.63
C TYR A 129 -5.68 12.01 -10.47
N GLY A 130 -4.67 12.53 -9.78
CA GLY A 130 -4.79 13.52 -8.73
C GLY A 130 -3.99 14.79 -9.06
N LEU A 131 -4.56 15.94 -8.74
CA LEU A 131 -3.90 17.24 -8.77
C LEU A 131 -4.08 17.88 -7.40
N GLY A 132 -2.97 18.18 -6.73
CA GLY A 132 -2.94 18.85 -5.44
C GLY A 132 -2.07 20.09 -5.50
N GLY A 133 -2.25 21.00 -4.56
CA GLY A 133 -1.39 22.15 -4.41
C GLY A 133 -1.63 22.84 -3.10
N GLU A 134 -0.59 23.48 -2.59
CA GLU A 134 -0.65 24.21 -1.33
C GLU A 134 0.18 25.48 -1.46
N ILE A 135 -0.33 26.59 -0.95
CA ILE A 135 0.42 27.84 -0.81
C ILE A 135 0.47 28.13 0.69
N SER A 136 1.68 28.06 1.26
CA SER A 136 1.88 28.27 2.69
C SER A 136 2.20 29.74 2.99
N GLU A 137 2.94 30.42 2.11
CA GLU A 137 3.29 31.85 2.20
C GLU A 137 3.36 32.47 0.79
N VAL A 138 3.51 33.81 0.69
CA VAL A 138 3.54 34.54 -0.59
C VAL A 138 4.59 34.01 -1.57
N ASN A 139 5.71 33.48 -1.06
CA ASN A 139 6.82 32.90 -1.83
C ASN A 139 7.02 31.40 -1.59
N LYS A 140 6.08 30.69 -0.95
CA LYS A 140 6.18 29.26 -0.60
C LYS A 140 4.95 28.49 -1.01
N GLY A 141 5.15 27.42 -1.77
CA GLY A 141 4.07 26.52 -2.13
C GLY A 141 4.55 25.23 -2.79
N LYS A 142 3.61 24.34 -3.06
CA LYS A 142 3.84 23.09 -3.77
C LYS A 142 2.71 22.77 -4.75
N LEU A 143 3.02 21.98 -5.75
CA LEU A 143 2.10 21.41 -6.73
C LEU A 143 2.34 19.91 -6.81
N ASP A 144 1.29 19.12 -6.58
CA ASP A 144 1.32 17.65 -6.58
C ASP A 144 0.62 17.10 -7.82
N LEU A 145 1.31 16.27 -8.59
CA LEU A 145 0.77 15.52 -9.73
C LEU A 145 0.85 14.02 -9.42
N ILE A 146 -0.31 13.40 -9.25
CA ILE A 146 -0.44 12.02 -8.80
C ILE A 146 -1.10 11.20 -9.91
N ASN A 147 -0.58 10.01 -10.18
CA ASN A 147 -1.26 8.98 -10.93
C ASN A 147 -1.12 7.65 -10.19
N GLN A 148 -2.23 7.04 -9.78
CA GLN A 148 -2.24 5.79 -9.00
C GLN A 148 -2.33 4.52 -9.86
N ASN A 149 -2.53 4.64 -11.17
CA ASN A 149 -2.72 3.48 -12.05
C ASN A 149 -2.27 3.79 -13.48
N ILE A 150 -0.98 4.10 -13.62
CA ILE A 150 -0.43 4.49 -14.91
C ILE A 150 -0.70 3.39 -15.95
N PHE A 151 -1.40 3.78 -17.02
CA PHE A 151 -1.79 2.91 -18.13
C PHE A 151 -2.55 1.63 -17.73
N GLY A 152 -3.20 1.62 -16.55
CA GLY A 152 -3.91 0.43 -16.06
C GLY A 152 -3.00 -0.68 -15.50
N LEU A 153 -1.72 -0.38 -15.23
CA LEU A 153 -0.73 -1.35 -14.76
C LEU A 153 -0.61 -1.48 -13.24
N GLY A 154 -1.32 -0.64 -12.48
CA GLY A 154 -1.21 -0.54 -11.02
C GLY A 154 0.08 0.11 -10.53
N HIS A 155 0.78 0.81 -11.43
CA HIS A 155 1.97 1.58 -11.10
C HIS A 155 1.56 2.97 -10.64
N GLU A 156 2.15 3.42 -9.55
CA GLU A 156 1.88 4.71 -8.94
C GLU A 156 3.05 5.67 -9.21
N ASN A 157 2.73 6.93 -9.50
CA ASN A 157 3.69 7.99 -9.70
C ASN A 157 3.20 9.25 -9.01
N ASN A 158 4.02 9.81 -8.14
CA ASN A 158 3.75 11.06 -7.45
C ASN A 158 4.89 12.05 -7.74
N ASN A 159 4.55 13.23 -8.22
CA ASN A 159 5.50 14.28 -8.55
C ASN A 159 5.08 15.57 -7.86
N THR A 160 5.89 16.02 -6.91
CA THR A 160 5.70 17.26 -6.19
C THR A 160 6.73 18.28 -6.64
N PHE A 161 6.27 19.44 -7.12
CA PHE A 161 7.12 20.60 -7.40
C PHE A 161 6.98 21.58 -6.25
N ILE A 162 8.09 22.03 -5.68
CA ILE A 162 8.12 22.86 -4.47
C ILE A 162 8.77 24.20 -4.83
N VAL A 163 8.15 25.31 -4.44
CA VAL A 163 8.74 26.64 -4.56
C VAL A 163 8.94 27.20 -3.17
N ASN A 164 10.13 27.71 -2.87
CA ASN A 164 10.44 28.41 -1.63
C ASN A 164 11.42 29.55 -1.89
N GLY A 165 10.94 30.79 -1.80
CA GLY A 165 11.72 32.00 -2.07
C GLY A 165 12.84 32.29 -1.07
N ASP A 166 12.90 31.58 0.06
CA ASP A 166 13.97 31.76 1.06
C ASP A 166 15.28 31.07 0.63
N TYR A 167 15.25 30.24 -0.42
CA TYR A 167 16.37 29.44 -0.91
C TYR A 167 16.81 29.84 -2.33
N TYR A 168 18.09 29.62 -2.65
CA TYR A 168 18.61 29.70 -4.03
C TYR A 168 19.41 28.43 -4.38
N PRO A 169 18.95 27.59 -5.33
CA PRO A 169 17.74 27.75 -6.14
C PRO A 169 16.45 27.64 -5.28
N ASN A 170 15.38 28.29 -5.74
CA ASN A 170 14.09 28.36 -5.04
C ASN A 170 13.07 27.30 -5.50
N LEU A 171 13.47 26.41 -6.41
CA LEU A 171 12.66 25.31 -6.93
C LEU A 171 13.21 23.99 -6.40
N GLY A 172 12.32 23.15 -5.87
CA GLY A 172 12.57 21.77 -5.48
C GLY A 172 11.61 20.81 -6.19
N TYR A 173 11.97 19.53 -6.15
CA TYR A 173 11.23 18.44 -6.78
C TYR A 173 11.31 17.18 -5.93
N ASP A 174 10.19 16.46 -5.81
CA ASP A 174 10.10 15.15 -5.15
C ASP A 174 9.28 14.21 -6.04
N GLY A 175 9.94 13.20 -6.60
CA GLY A 175 9.35 12.20 -7.47
C GLY A 175 9.40 10.83 -6.81
N THR A 176 8.25 10.15 -6.72
CA THR A 176 8.14 8.77 -6.20
C THR A 176 7.44 7.89 -7.22
N TYR A 177 8.01 6.72 -7.50
CA TYR A 177 7.45 5.69 -8.37
C TYR A 177 7.31 4.37 -7.62
N VAL A 178 6.12 3.79 -7.62
CA VAL A 178 5.81 2.54 -6.92
C VAL A 178 5.24 1.50 -7.88
N ILE A 179 5.78 0.28 -7.82
CA ILE A 179 5.22 -0.91 -8.47
C ILE A 179 4.75 -1.85 -7.37
N LYS A 180 3.44 -2.10 -7.29
CA LYS A 180 2.87 -3.04 -6.34
C LYS A 180 2.79 -4.45 -6.91
N ASN A 181 2.89 -5.46 -6.04
CA ASN A 181 2.72 -6.86 -6.39
C ASN A 181 3.55 -7.31 -7.62
N VAL A 182 4.86 -7.00 -7.60
CA VAL A 182 5.82 -7.32 -8.65
C VAL A 182 5.77 -8.81 -8.98
N GLY A 183 5.33 -9.12 -10.20
CA GLY A 183 5.23 -10.49 -10.70
C GLY A 183 4.21 -11.38 -9.98
N GLY A 184 3.22 -10.83 -9.25
CA GLY A 184 2.21 -11.62 -8.53
C GLY A 184 2.70 -12.23 -7.21
N LYS A 185 3.81 -11.72 -6.67
CA LYS A 185 4.45 -12.25 -5.45
C LYS A 185 4.21 -11.40 -4.19
N PHE A 186 3.39 -10.36 -4.30
CA PHE A 186 3.09 -9.39 -3.25
C PHE A 186 4.34 -8.68 -2.70
N PHE A 187 5.35 -8.51 -3.55
CA PHE A 187 6.46 -7.59 -3.28
C PHE A 187 6.17 -6.27 -3.97
N ASP A 188 6.41 -5.18 -3.25
CA ASP A 188 6.32 -3.83 -3.75
C ASP A 188 7.73 -3.28 -3.94
N ALA A 189 7.91 -2.47 -4.97
CA ALA A 189 9.15 -1.77 -5.26
C ALA A 189 8.87 -0.27 -5.32
N MET A 190 9.64 0.53 -4.60
CA MET A 190 9.56 1.98 -4.62
C MET A 190 10.92 2.58 -4.99
N LEU A 191 10.90 3.56 -5.88
CA LEU A 191 12.01 4.45 -6.14
C LEU A 191 11.58 5.89 -5.86
N ARG A 192 12.43 6.65 -5.21
CA ARG A 192 12.19 8.07 -4.99
C ARG A 192 13.45 8.89 -5.22
N TYR A 193 13.25 10.04 -5.85
CA TYR A 193 14.26 11.06 -6.03
C TYR A 193 13.71 12.39 -5.52
N ARG A 194 14.46 13.02 -4.63
CA ARG A 194 14.15 14.35 -4.13
C ARG A 194 15.36 15.27 -4.34
N ASP A 195 15.10 16.43 -4.90
CA ASP A 195 16.03 17.56 -4.98
C ASP A 195 15.33 18.76 -4.36
N GLU A 196 15.63 19.02 -3.10
CA GLU A 196 15.03 20.11 -2.36
C GLU A 196 16.14 21.03 -1.87
N PHE A 197 16.21 22.21 -2.50
CA PHE A 197 17.10 23.30 -2.13
C PHE A 197 18.51 22.75 -1.81
N GLY A 198 19.19 22.15 -2.80
CA GLY A 198 20.57 21.66 -2.66
C GLY A 198 20.79 20.45 -1.75
N THR A 199 19.71 19.85 -1.24
CA THR A 199 19.71 18.51 -0.63
C THR A 199 19.10 17.50 -1.60
N TYR A 200 19.87 16.48 -1.92
CA TYR A 200 19.49 15.42 -2.83
C TYR A 200 19.27 14.13 -2.05
N THR A 201 18.10 13.51 -2.17
CA THR A 201 17.79 12.21 -1.56
C THR A 201 17.43 11.21 -2.65
N TYR A 202 18.07 10.05 -2.61
CA TYR A 202 17.76 8.90 -3.45
C TYR A 202 17.31 7.77 -2.53
N GLU A 203 16.14 7.22 -2.77
CA GLU A 203 15.59 6.14 -1.96
C GLU A 203 15.11 5.00 -2.85
N ALA A 204 15.40 3.78 -2.43
CA ALA A 204 14.93 2.55 -3.04
C ALA A 204 14.44 1.61 -1.94
N ASP A 205 13.19 1.16 -2.03
CA ASP A 205 12.62 0.14 -1.14
C ASP A 205 12.12 -1.04 -1.95
N PHE A 206 12.37 -2.23 -1.43
CA PHE A 206 11.77 -3.46 -1.93
C PHE A 206 11.26 -4.26 -0.74
N SER A 207 9.95 -4.40 -0.63
CA SER A 207 9.34 -4.99 0.57
C SER A 207 8.09 -5.81 0.28
N ARG A 208 7.78 -6.74 1.18
CA ARG A 208 6.58 -7.56 1.18
C ARG A 208 6.03 -7.57 2.60
N GLN A 209 4.82 -7.05 2.76
CA GLN A 209 4.12 -7.02 4.04
C GLN A 209 3.35 -8.33 4.29
N PHE A 210 2.84 -8.51 5.50
CA PHE A 210 1.83 -9.54 5.77
C PHE A 210 0.49 -9.10 5.16
N PHE A 211 0.19 -9.59 3.96
CA PHE A 211 -0.99 -9.18 3.19
C PHE A 211 -2.22 -10.06 3.47
N THR A 212 -2.06 -11.24 4.07
CA THR A 212 -3.16 -12.08 4.57
C THR A 212 -2.79 -12.75 5.90
N SER A 213 -3.80 -13.30 6.58
CA SER A 213 -3.60 -14.16 7.75
C SER A 213 -2.84 -15.45 7.44
N SER A 214 -2.87 -15.91 6.19
CA SER A 214 -2.12 -17.09 5.73
C SER A 214 -0.67 -16.79 5.34
N THR A 215 -0.28 -15.52 5.25
CA THR A 215 1.07 -15.10 4.87
C THR A 215 2.07 -15.48 5.97
N LYS A 216 3.04 -16.35 5.64
CA LYS A 216 4.02 -16.85 6.63
C LYS A 216 5.21 -15.93 6.84
N TYR A 217 5.64 -15.23 5.80
CA TYR A 217 6.85 -14.42 5.82
C TYR A 217 6.60 -13.04 5.22
N ALA A 218 7.23 -12.05 5.83
CA ALA A 218 7.28 -10.68 5.37
C ALA A 218 8.73 -10.19 5.51
N GLY A 219 9.08 -9.12 4.80
CA GLY A 219 10.42 -8.56 4.89
C GLY A 219 10.62 -7.44 3.90
N GLY A 220 11.73 -6.73 4.04
CA GLY A 220 12.07 -5.67 3.11
C GLY A 220 13.50 -5.20 3.25
N ILE A 221 13.96 -4.59 2.17
CA ILE A 221 15.27 -3.99 2.04
C ILE A 221 15.07 -2.57 1.55
N GLY A 222 15.62 -1.61 2.29
CA GLY A 222 15.59 -0.20 1.97
C GLY A 222 17.00 0.37 1.91
N PHE A 223 17.25 1.21 0.91
CA PHE A 223 18.44 2.02 0.76
C PHE A 223 18.01 3.48 0.62
N GLU A 224 18.71 4.36 1.32
CA GLU A 224 18.57 5.80 1.11
C GLU A 224 19.96 6.43 1.14
N ARG A 225 20.22 7.40 0.26
CA ARG A 225 21.37 8.30 0.38
C ARG A 225 20.91 9.72 0.28
N THR A 226 21.36 10.55 1.22
CA THR A 226 21.07 11.97 1.25
C THR A 226 22.37 12.76 1.21
N VAL A 227 22.45 13.72 0.30
CA VAL A 227 23.62 14.58 0.05
C VAL A 227 23.18 16.04 0.07
N THR A 228 23.68 16.81 1.02
CA THR A 228 23.52 18.26 1.10
C THR A 228 24.81 18.93 0.66
N ARG A 229 24.79 19.61 -0.49
CA ARG A 229 26.00 20.20 -1.10
C ARG A 229 26.25 21.67 -0.75
N LYS A 230 25.25 22.37 -0.19
CA LYS A 230 25.31 23.82 0.03
C LYS A 230 24.95 24.20 1.46
N THR A 231 25.79 25.04 2.06
CA THR A 231 25.45 25.85 3.23
C THR A 231 24.47 26.94 2.81
N PHE A 232 23.21 26.88 3.28
CA PHE A 232 22.28 28.00 3.11
C PHE A 232 22.55 29.09 4.14
N ARG A 233 22.60 30.34 3.68
CA ARG A 233 22.35 31.51 4.54
C ARG A 233 20.83 31.68 4.65
N LEU A 234 20.25 31.31 5.79
CA LEU A 234 18.95 31.86 6.18
C LEU A 234 19.14 33.36 6.41
N GLN A 235 18.21 34.18 5.94
CA GLN A 235 18.32 35.65 5.99
C GLN A 235 18.51 36.18 7.42
N ASP A 236 18.08 35.43 8.45
CA ASP A 236 18.11 35.86 9.86
C ASP A 236 18.55 34.79 10.89
N THR A 237 19.23 33.70 10.51
CA THR A 237 19.80 32.78 11.52
C THR A 237 21.04 32.06 11.02
N VAL A 238 22.14 32.15 11.78
CA VAL A 238 23.33 31.30 11.59
C VAL A 238 23.02 29.90 12.15
N ILE A 239 22.24 29.12 11.40
CA ILE A 239 22.30 27.66 11.54
C ILE A 239 23.27 27.24 10.44
N ALA A 240 24.46 26.81 10.83
CA ALA A 240 25.45 26.25 9.91
C ALA A 240 24.85 25.00 9.27
N ASN A 241 24.34 25.14 8.04
CA ASN A 241 23.89 24.04 7.20
C ASN A 241 25.12 23.33 6.64
N GLU A 242 25.83 22.59 7.49
CA GLU A 242 27.04 21.90 7.08
C GLU A 242 26.75 20.88 5.96
N PRO A 243 27.64 20.75 4.96
CA PRO A 243 27.53 19.70 3.97
C PRO A 243 27.38 18.35 4.65
N LEU A 244 26.41 17.57 4.18
CA LEU A 244 26.03 16.32 4.82
C LEU A 244 25.85 15.24 3.77
N ASP A 245 26.68 14.20 3.84
CA ASP A 245 26.53 13.00 3.01
C ASP A 245 26.38 11.80 3.92
N TYR A 246 25.19 11.20 3.93
CA TYR A 246 24.93 9.96 4.66
C TYR A 246 24.11 8.98 3.84
N GLN A 247 24.20 7.72 4.25
CA GLN A 247 23.37 6.65 3.73
C GLN A 247 22.69 5.88 4.86
N TYR A 248 21.50 5.38 4.55
CA TYR A 248 20.77 4.42 5.35
C TYR A 248 20.68 3.08 4.63
N HIS A 249 20.89 2.03 5.40
CA HIS A 249 20.55 0.68 5.03
C HIS A 249 19.55 0.13 6.02
N ASN A 250 18.46 -0.43 5.49
CA ASN A 250 17.39 -1.01 6.28
C ASN A 250 17.09 -2.41 5.79
N PHE A 251 17.12 -3.39 6.69
CA PHE A 251 16.77 -4.76 6.38
C PHE A 251 15.86 -5.28 7.47
N TRP A 252 14.73 -5.85 7.12
CA TRP A 252 13.86 -6.50 8.10
C TRP A 252 13.26 -7.77 7.54
N ILE A 253 12.98 -8.69 8.45
CA ILE A 253 12.31 -9.95 8.16
C ILE A 253 11.35 -10.26 9.30
N GLY A 254 10.22 -10.86 8.93
CA GLY A 254 9.17 -11.26 9.85
C GLY A 254 8.67 -12.67 9.54
N ARG A 255 8.29 -13.39 10.59
CA ARG A 255 7.59 -14.66 10.50
C ARG A 255 6.29 -14.63 11.29
N ALA A 256 5.19 -15.00 10.63
CA ALA A 256 3.90 -15.21 11.26
C ALA A 256 3.72 -16.69 11.63
N ILE A 257 3.19 -16.92 12.84
CA ILE A 257 2.92 -18.23 13.40
C ILE A 257 1.44 -18.26 13.80
N PRO A 258 0.62 -19.10 13.15
CA PRO A 258 -0.81 -19.15 13.45
C PRO A 258 -1.06 -19.70 14.84
N ILE A 259 -1.94 -19.03 15.60
CA ILE A 259 -2.34 -19.47 16.94
C ILE A 259 -3.32 -20.64 16.78
N LYS A 260 -3.07 -21.77 17.47
CA LYS A 260 -3.98 -22.93 17.45
C LYS A 260 -5.01 -22.80 18.58
N GLY A 261 -6.30 -22.69 18.23
CA GLY A 261 -7.43 -22.58 19.16
C GLY A 261 -8.65 -23.44 18.78
N ARG A 262 -9.70 -23.44 19.62
CA ARG A 262 -10.91 -24.29 19.47
C ARG A 262 -11.93 -23.79 18.42
N ASN A 263 -12.01 -22.47 18.15
CA ASN A 263 -12.93 -21.89 17.15
C ASN A 263 -12.23 -21.73 15.78
N LEU A 264 -12.65 -22.49 14.76
CA LEU A 264 -11.96 -22.58 13.46
C LEU A 264 -11.84 -21.25 12.69
N LEU A 265 -12.90 -20.43 12.65
CA LEU A 265 -12.92 -19.18 11.88
C LEU A 265 -12.15 -18.04 12.57
N ALA A 266 -12.29 -17.89 13.90
CA ALA A 266 -11.51 -16.93 14.69
C ALA A 266 -10.01 -17.33 14.76
N ARG A 267 -9.72 -18.63 14.69
CA ARG A 267 -8.37 -19.20 14.70
C ARG A 267 -7.57 -18.89 13.44
N GLN A 268 -8.21 -18.88 12.27
CA GLN A 268 -7.49 -18.70 10.99
C GLN A 268 -6.98 -17.27 10.78
N ARG A 269 -7.40 -16.29 11.61
CA ARG A 269 -7.08 -14.87 11.44
C ARG A 269 -6.16 -14.27 12.50
N GLN A 270 -5.66 -15.08 13.44
CA GLN A 270 -4.76 -14.64 14.51
C GLN A 270 -3.38 -15.30 14.40
N ASN A 271 -2.36 -14.46 14.27
CA ASN A 271 -0.96 -14.87 14.18
C ASN A 271 -0.14 -14.20 15.27
N ILE A 272 0.79 -14.95 15.87
CA ILE A 272 1.93 -14.36 16.56
C ILE A 272 2.96 -14.00 15.48
N VAL A 273 3.43 -12.77 15.49
CA VAL A 273 4.43 -12.29 14.54
C VAL A 273 5.70 -11.97 15.29
N LEU A 274 6.80 -12.58 14.84
CA LEU A 274 8.15 -12.25 15.26
C LEU A 274 8.83 -11.48 14.13
N THR A 275 9.34 -10.29 14.41
CA THR A 275 10.10 -9.49 13.45
C THR A 275 11.48 -9.12 13.99
N THR A 276 12.44 -9.04 13.08
CA THR A 276 13.79 -8.55 13.36
C THR A 276 14.18 -7.56 12.29
N ARG A 277 14.78 -6.44 12.70
CA ARG A 277 15.21 -5.36 11.83
C ARG A 277 16.65 -4.97 12.14
N TYR A 278 17.45 -4.85 11.09
CA TYR A 278 18.77 -4.27 11.09
C TYR A 278 18.69 -2.93 10.37
N TYR A 279 19.23 -1.90 11.01
CA TYR A 279 19.24 -0.55 10.48
C TYR A 279 20.61 0.08 10.73
N GLN A 280 21.18 0.70 9.70
CA GLN A 280 22.49 1.31 9.78
C GLN A 280 22.49 2.68 9.12
N LYS A 281 23.01 3.69 9.82
CA LYS A 281 23.29 5.03 9.31
C LYS A 281 24.79 5.27 9.28
N THR A 282 25.33 5.62 8.11
CA THR A 282 26.77 5.93 7.95
C THR A 282 26.93 7.29 7.27
N TYR A 283 27.86 8.11 7.75
CA TYR A 283 28.22 9.40 7.16
C TYR A 283 29.52 9.25 6.37
N PHE A 284 29.57 9.83 5.16
CA PHE A 284 30.77 9.85 4.32
C PHE A 284 31.66 11.07 4.61
N GLU A 285 31.04 12.23 4.82
CA GLU A 285 31.71 13.46 5.23
C GLU A 285 31.13 13.90 6.57
N ARG A 286 31.98 13.96 7.59
CA ARG A 286 31.62 14.50 8.89
C ARG A 286 31.89 16.01 8.85
N PRO A 287 30.94 16.87 9.22
CA PRO A 287 31.16 18.31 9.19
C PRO A 287 32.39 18.73 10.01
N PRO A 288 33.30 19.55 9.45
CA PRO A 288 34.40 20.12 10.21
C PRO A 288 33.86 21.20 11.16
N GLY A 289 33.66 20.87 12.45
CA GLY A 289 33.25 21.86 13.47
C GLY A 289 32.16 21.43 14.45
N VAL A 290 31.70 20.17 14.41
CA VAL A 290 30.66 19.67 15.34
C VAL A 290 31.14 19.77 16.79
N THR A 291 30.50 20.63 17.59
CA THR A 291 30.74 20.71 19.04
C THR A 291 30.20 19.47 19.75
N ALA A 292 30.67 19.18 20.97
CA ALA A 292 30.24 18.01 21.75
C ALA A 292 28.70 17.92 21.93
N GLU A 293 28.00 19.06 21.87
CA GLU A 293 26.53 19.16 21.98
C GLU A 293 25.80 18.79 20.68
N GLN A 294 26.44 18.95 19.51
CA GLN A 294 25.86 18.64 18.19
C GLN A 294 26.17 17.21 17.73
N LEU A 295 26.97 16.46 18.50
CA LEU A 295 27.48 15.14 18.14
C LEU A 295 26.38 14.09 17.92
N TYR A 296 25.24 14.22 18.61
CA TYR A 296 24.12 13.28 18.55
C TYR A 296 23.43 13.28 17.18
N ALA A 297 23.36 14.42 16.50
CA ALA A 297 22.75 14.55 15.17
C ALA A 297 23.59 13.92 14.05
N TYR A 298 24.87 13.63 14.32
CA TYR A 298 25.84 13.03 13.39
C TYR A 298 26.32 11.65 13.84
N TYR A 299 25.54 10.97 14.69
CA TYR A 299 25.88 9.65 15.20
C TYR A 299 25.81 8.59 14.11
N ILE A 300 26.97 7.99 13.79
CA ILE A 300 27.02 6.73 13.04
C ILE A 300 26.48 5.64 13.97
N GLY A 301 25.36 5.05 13.58
CA GLY A 301 24.63 4.12 14.44
C GLY A 301 24.25 2.86 13.69
N THR A 302 24.49 1.73 14.34
CA THR A 302 23.91 0.45 13.95
C THR A 302 22.88 0.08 15.01
N PHE A 303 21.66 -0.22 14.57
CA PHE A 303 20.54 -0.55 15.43
C PHE A 303 19.99 -1.92 15.07
N TYR A 304 19.81 -2.75 16.10
CA TYR A 304 19.19 -4.07 15.99
C TYR A 304 17.90 -4.06 16.81
N TRP A 305 16.77 -4.25 16.15
CA TRP A 305 15.46 -4.24 16.80
C TRP A 305 14.79 -5.59 16.59
N ALA A 306 14.20 -6.13 17.66
CA ALA A 306 13.36 -7.32 17.62
C ALA A 306 12.02 -7.00 18.27
N ALA A 307 10.93 -7.41 17.63
CA ALA A 307 9.58 -7.19 18.14
C ALA A 307 8.76 -8.48 18.06
N LEU A 308 7.89 -8.65 19.05
CA LEU A 308 6.89 -9.71 19.11
C LEU A 308 5.52 -9.05 19.21
N GLY A 309 4.60 -9.42 18.32
CA GLY A 309 3.24 -8.88 18.29
C GLY A 309 2.19 -9.92 17.96
N ILE A 310 0.93 -9.56 18.17
CA ILE A 310 -0.24 -10.34 17.73
C ILE A 310 -0.84 -9.59 16.54
N LEU A 311 -0.97 -10.27 15.41
CA LEU A 311 -1.65 -9.77 14.23
C LEU A 311 -3.03 -10.43 14.13
N SER A 312 -4.07 -9.61 14.11
CA SER A 312 -5.45 -10.01 13.87
C SER A 312 -5.96 -9.34 12.59
N SER A 313 -6.42 -10.12 11.61
CA SER A 313 -7.04 -9.56 10.40
C SER A 313 -8.57 -9.52 10.53
N CYS A 314 -9.15 -8.31 10.53
CA CYS A 314 -10.59 -8.11 10.50
C CYS A 314 -11.09 -7.95 9.05
N LEU A 315 -12.25 -8.53 8.72
CA LEU A 315 -12.97 -8.18 7.49
C LEU A 315 -14.01 -7.13 7.86
N GLU A 316 -13.76 -5.88 7.50
CA GLU A 316 -14.79 -4.86 7.57
C GLU A 316 -15.47 -4.75 6.20
N LYS A 317 -16.80 -4.82 6.19
CA LYS A 317 -17.57 -4.45 5.01
C LYS A 317 -17.58 -2.93 4.98
N ALA A 318 -16.77 -2.32 4.10
CA ALA A 318 -16.87 -0.89 3.86
C ALA A 318 -18.30 -0.61 3.37
N THR A 319 -19.06 0.14 4.17
CA THR A 319 -20.41 0.61 3.84
C THR A 319 -20.38 1.70 2.80
#